data_AF-A0A534N6F5-F1
#
_entry.id   AF-A0A534N6F5-F1
#
_cell.length_a   1.000
_cell.length_b   1.000
_cell.length_c   1.000
_cell.angle_alpha   90.00
_cell.angle_beta   90.00
_cell.angle_gamma   90.00
#
_symmetry.space_group_name_H-M   'P 1'
#
loop_
_entity.id
_entity.type
_entity.pdbx_description
1 polymer ?
#
loop_
_entity_poly.entity_id
_entity_poly.type
_entity_poly.pdbx_seq_one_letter_code
_entity_poly.pdbx_strand_id
1 'polypeptide(L)'
;MRWRRAQLQDGAHLRAEQSQLQGEAGRGRQADQERHEHPVNGFDLFCLLLVVLFAVWGAFRGLFRQIFGLIGFIGGIVLARLLAQSFGDAFAKDLALPVAVATAAMAIALFLAAEIAGKLVGRFLHKRMTGGFTKAVERGGGFLLGSGKGLLVAWVLASLIALLRPHLQHLESDTSLSKLDLAHSHVLSVAREVNLITELRGPRKT
;
A
#
# COMPACT_ATOMS: atom_id res chain seq x y z
N MET A 1 67.00 -47.86 -9.70
CA MET A 1 65.52 -47.72 -9.74
C MET A 1 65.03 -46.52 -8.93
N ARG A 2 65.29 -45.27 -9.35
CA ARG A 2 64.91 -44.07 -8.56
C ARG A 2 64.15 -42.97 -9.35
N TRP A 3 64.07 -43.07 -10.67
CA TRP A 3 63.50 -42.04 -11.54
C TRP A 3 61.98 -42.14 -11.79
N ARG A 4 61.34 -43.27 -11.46
CA ARG A 4 59.89 -43.48 -11.73
C ARG A 4 58.96 -42.93 -10.62
N ARG A 5 59.49 -42.52 -9.47
CA ARG A 5 58.69 -41.99 -8.34
C ARG A 5 58.43 -40.48 -8.40
N ALA A 6 59.28 -39.70 -9.09
CA ALA A 6 59.10 -38.25 -9.20
C ALA A 6 57.87 -37.88 -10.06
N GLN A 7 57.69 -38.54 -11.21
CA GLN A 7 56.57 -38.23 -12.12
C GLN A 7 55.17 -38.57 -11.54
N LEU A 8 55.07 -39.48 -10.56
CA LEU A 8 53.79 -39.81 -9.91
C LEU A 8 53.40 -38.78 -8.85
N GLN A 9 54.37 -38.14 -8.19
CA GLN A 9 54.11 -37.02 -7.29
C GLN A 9 53.73 -35.76 -8.07
N ASP A 10 54.21 -35.64 -9.31
CA ASP A 10 53.88 -34.49 -10.15
C ASP A 10 52.42 -34.49 -10.64
N GLY A 11 51.86 -35.65 -10.96
CA GLY A 11 50.43 -35.74 -11.32
C GLY A 11 49.48 -35.57 -10.13
N ALA A 12 49.94 -35.86 -8.91
CA ALA A 12 49.10 -35.85 -7.72
C ALA A 12 48.79 -34.43 -7.24
N HIS A 13 49.77 -33.52 -7.29
CA HIS A 13 49.55 -32.12 -6.90
C HIS A 13 48.65 -31.38 -7.90
N LEU A 14 48.81 -31.64 -9.20
CA LEU A 14 47.95 -31.06 -10.24
C LEU A 14 46.49 -31.52 -10.10
N ARG A 15 46.26 -32.77 -9.71
CA ARG A 15 44.91 -33.29 -9.47
C ARG A 15 44.28 -32.73 -8.19
N ALA A 16 45.10 -32.47 -7.16
CA ALA A 16 44.65 -31.82 -5.94
C ALA A 16 44.26 -30.36 -6.20
N GLU A 17 45.07 -29.60 -6.94
CA GLU A 17 44.76 -28.23 -7.34
C GLU A 17 43.48 -28.16 -8.19
N GLN A 18 43.33 -29.05 -9.18
CA GLN A 18 42.11 -29.08 -10.00
C GLN A 18 40.87 -29.43 -9.18
N SER A 19 40.98 -30.32 -8.19
CA SER A 19 39.86 -30.65 -7.30
C SER A 19 39.46 -29.49 -6.39
N GLN A 20 40.42 -28.69 -5.95
CA GLN A 20 40.16 -27.48 -5.15
C GLN A 20 39.52 -26.38 -6.00
N LEU A 21 40.03 -26.13 -7.20
CA LEU A 21 39.46 -25.16 -8.13
C LEU A 21 38.05 -25.57 -8.61
N GLN A 22 37.79 -26.86 -8.82
CA GLN A 22 36.43 -27.36 -9.10
C GLN A 22 35.50 -27.22 -7.89
N GLY A 23 36.01 -27.42 -6.68
CA GLY A 23 35.25 -27.20 -5.44
C GLY A 23 34.89 -25.74 -5.21
N GLU A 24 35.81 -24.81 -5.46
CA GLU A 24 35.59 -23.37 -5.35
C GLU A 24 34.67 -22.83 -6.47
N ALA A 25 34.84 -23.30 -7.71
CA ALA A 25 33.95 -22.95 -8.82
C ALA A 25 32.52 -23.49 -8.62
N GLY A 26 32.38 -24.69 -8.04
CA GLY A 26 31.08 -25.26 -7.66
C GLY A 26 30.42 -24.49 -6.51
N ARG A 27 31.18 -24.12 -5.48
CA ARG A 27 30.70 -23.35 -4.32
C ARG A 27 30.33 -21.91 -4.69
N GLY A 28 31.08 -21.28 -5.60
CA GLY A 28 30.75 -19.96 -6.16
C GLY A 28 29.47 -19.99 -7.00
N ARG A 29 29.28 -21.01 -7.84
CA ARG A 29 28.03 -21.20 -8.59
C ARG A 29 26.83 -21.49 -7.69
N GLN A 30 27.00 -22.28 -6.62
CA GLN A 30 25.94 -22.53 -5.65
C GLN A 30 25.57 -21.28 -4.86
N ALA A 31 26.55 -20.47 -4.45
CA ALA A 31 26.30 -19.21 -3.74
C ALA A 31 25.65 -18.13 -4.62
N ASP A 32 25.95 -18.09 -5.93
CA ASP A 32 25.25 -17.24 -6.89
C ASP A 32 23.84 -17.75 -7.19
N GLN A 33 23.65 -19.07 -7.28
CA GLN A 33 22.36 -19.67 -7.60
C GLN A 33 21.35 -19.57 -6.44
N GLU A 34 21.81 -19.57 -5.18
CA GLU A 34 20.97 -19.25 -4.01
C GLU A 34 20.64 -17.75 -3.88
N ARG A 35 21.44 -16.84 -4.47
CA ARG A 35 21.14 -15.39 -4.49
C ARG A 35 20.08 -14.99 -5.51
N HIS A 36 19.75 -15.85 -6.47
CA HIS A 36 18.86 -15.50 -7.58
C HIS A 36 17.42 -16.00 -7.44
N GLU A 37 17.10 -16.75 -6.39
CA GLU A 37 15.72 -16.98 -6.00
C GLU A 37 15.36 -16.02 -4.87
N HIS A 38 15.04 -14.77 -5.23
CA HIS A 38 14.14 -13.96 -4.42
C HIS A 38 12.72 -14.42 -4.76
N PRO A 39 12.12 -15.39 -4.04
CA PRO A 39 10.70 -15.62 -4.18
C PRO A 39 10.04 -14.28 -3.86
N VAL A 40 9.31 -13.73 -4.83
CA VAL A 40 8.52 -12.53 -4.64
C VAL A 40 7.72 -12.73 -3.37
N ASN A 41 8.02 -11.94 -2.34
CA ASN A 41 7.52 -12.20 -1.01
C ASN A 41 5.98 -12.20 -1.06
N GLY A 42 5.33 -13.19 -0.41
CA GLY A 42 3.88 -13.33 -0.44
C GLY A 42 3.16 -12.06 0.01
N PHE A 43 3.72 -11.32 0.97
CA PHE A 43 3.21 -10.02 1.39
C PHE A 43 3.38 -8.94 0.30
N ASP A 44 4.53 -8.90 -0.38
CA ASP A 44 4.79 -7.94 -1.44
C ASP A 44 3.87 -8.19 -2.65
N LEU A 45 3.63 -9.47 -2.99
CA LEU A 45 2.67 -9.88 -4.01
C LEU A 45 1.22 -9.50 -3.62
N PHE A 46 0.85 -9.66 -2.35
CA PHE A 46 -0.45 -9.23 -1.84
C PHE A 46 -0.64 -7.71 -1.95
N CYS A 47 0.36 -6.92 -1.52
CA CYS A 47 0.33 -5.47 -1.66
C CYS A 47 0.25 -5.04 -3.13
N LEU A 48 1.02 -5.68 -4.01
CA LEU A 48 0.96 -5.42 -5.45
C LEU A 48 -0.44 -5.74 -6.03
N LEU A 49 -1.04 -6.86 -5.63
CA LEU A 49 -2.39 -7.25 -6.04
C LEU A 49 -3.43 -6.21 -5.59
N LEU A 50 -3.31 -5.69 -4.36
CA LEU A 50 -4.16 -4.60 -3.88
C LEU A 50 -4.00 -3.34 -4.75
N VAL A 51 -2.78 -2.92 -5.04
CA VAL A 51 -2.53 -1.75 -5.89
C VAL A 51 -3.17 -1.94 -7.27
N VAL A 52 -2.96 -3.10 -7.91
CA VAL A 52 -3.55 -3.41 -9.21
C VAL A 52 -5.07 -3.42 -9.15
N LEU A 53 -5.68 -4.03 -8.11
CA LEU A 53 -7.12 -4.08 -7.94
C LEU A 53 -7.71 -2.66 -7.84
N PHE A 54 -7.12 -1.80 -7.01
CA PHE A 54 -7.55 -0.42 -6.86
C PHE A 54 -7.31 0.41 -8.14
N ALA A 55 -6.23 0.16 -8.86
CA ALA A 55 -5.92 0.83 -10.12
C ALA A 55 -6.93 0.47 -11.22
N VAL A 56 -7.22 -0.83 -11.38
CA VAL A 56 -8.22 -1.33 -12.34
C VAL A 56 -9.62 -0.83 -11.96
N TRP A 57 -9.99 -0.91 -10.69
CA TRP A 57 -11.26 -0.39 -10.21
C TRP A 57 -11.36 1.12 -10.41
N GLY A 58 -10.26 1.83 -10.18
CA GLY A 58 -10.11 3.25 -10.44
C GLY A 58 -10.29 3.58 -11.93
N ALA A 59 -9.73 2.79 -12.83
CA ALA A 59 -9.90 2.95 -14.27
C ALA A 59 -11.35 2.75 -14.73
N PHE A 60 -12.07 1.79 -14.12
CA PHE A 60 -13.49 1.57 -14.40
C PHE A 60 -14.40 2.66 -13.83
N ARG A 61 -14.08 3.11 -12.61
CA ARG A 61 -14.80 4.18 -11.92
C ARG A 61 -14.45 5.55 -12.47
N GLY A 62 -13.30 5.70 -13.11
CA GLY A 62 -12.92 6.88 -13.85
C GLY A 62 -12.59 8.12 -13.01
N LEU A 63 -11.83 9.06 -13.58
CA LEU A 63 -11.26 10.23 -12.90
C LEU A 63 -12.32 11.14 -12.26
N PHE A 64 -13.28 11.63 -13.04
CA PHE A 64 -14.19 12.69 -12.57
C PHE A 64 -15.13 12.21 -11.47
N ARG A 65 -15.61 10.97 -11.55
CA ARG A 65 -16.44 10.37 -10.49
C ARG A 65 -15.67 10.23 -9.18
N GLN A 66 -14.35 10.00 -9.24
CA GLN A 66 -13.50 9.93 -8.05
C GLN A 66 -13.21 11.30 -7.46
N ILE A 67 -12.79 12.27 -8.28
CA ILE A 67 -12.45 13.63 -7.81
C ILE A 67 -13.68 14.33 -7.25
N PHE A 68 -14.78 14.40 -8.01
CA PHE A 68 -15.96 15.11 -7.55
C PHE A 68 -16.68 14.40 -6.39
N GLY A 69 -16.56 13.07 -6.30
CA GLY A 69 -16.98 12.35 -5.10
C GLY A 69 -16.15 12.75 -3.87
N LEU A 70 -14.82 12.88 -4.03
CA LEU A 70 -13.95 13.33 -2.93
C LEU A 70 -14.19 14.79 -2.55
N ILE A 71 -14.38 15.67 -3.53
CA ILE A 71 -14.74 17.07 -3.32
C ILE A 71 -16.09 17.18 -2.61
N GLY A 72 -17.10 16.41 -3.03
CA GLY A 72 -18.39 16.35 -2.37
C GLY A 72 -18.27 15.91 -0.91
N PHE A 73 -17.44 14.90 -0.64
CA PHE A 73 -17.23 14.37 0.70
C PHE A 73 -16.52 15.38 1.61
N ILE A 74 -15.37 15.90 1.19
CA ILE A 74 -14.59 16.88 1.95
C ILE A 74 -15.38 18.18 2.09
N GLY A 75 -15.94 18.67 0.98
CA GLY A 75 -16.78 19.86 0.95
C GLY A 75 -17.97 19.72 1.88
N GLY A 76 -18.63 18.56 1.91
CA GLY A 76 -19.74 18.27 2.81
C GLY A 76 -19.36 18.34 4.28
N ILE A 77 -18.18 17.81 4.67
CA ILE A 77 -17.69 17.92 6.05
C ILE A 77 -17.43 19.38 6.41
N VAL A 78 -16.79 20.13 5.52
CA VAL A 78 -16.49 21.56 5.74
C VAL A 78 -17.79 22.37 5.84
N LEU A 79 -18.72 22.20 4.90
CA LEU A 79 -20.04 22.84 4.89
C LEU A 79 -20.83 22.52 6.16
N ALA A 80 -20.87 21.25 6.57
CA ALA A 80 -21.53 20.84 7.80
C ALA A 80 -20.92 21.54 9.02
N ARG A 81 -19.58 21.61 9.13
CA ARG A 81 -18.94 22.30 10.26
C ARG A 81 -19.19 23.81 10.28
N LEU A 82 -19.20 24.45 9.12
CA LEU A 82 -19.32 25.92 9.03
C LEU A 82 -20.76 26.40 9.15
N LEU A 83 -21.72 25.64 8.65
CA LEU A 83 -23.10 26.12 8.48
C LEU A 83 -24.11 25.42 9.39
N ALA A 84 -23.82 24.21 9.90
CA ALA A 84 -24.83 23.45 10.64
C ALA A 84 -25.32 24.15 11.90
N GLN A 85 -24.45 24.90 12.60
CA GLN A 85 -24.87 25.64 13.79
C GLN A 85 -25.81 26.79 13.43
N SER A 86 -25.45 27.61 12.46
CA SER A 86 -26.26 28.75 12.03
C SER A 86 -27.65 28.34 11.55
N PHE A 87 -27.74 27.24 10.77
CA PHE A 87 -29.03 26.70 10.34
C PHE A 87 -29.74 25.91 11.44
N GLY A 88 -28.99 25.21 12.29
CA GLY A 88 -29.50 24.44 13.42
C GLY A 88 -30.21 25.33 14.44
N ASP A 89 -29.65 26.49 14.77
CA ASP A 89 -30.25 27.46 15.68
C ASP A 89 -31.55 28.05 15.13
N ALA A 90 -31.64 28.27 13.81
CA ALA A 90 -32.87 28.72 13.15
C ALA A 90 -33.95 27.62 13.16
N PHE A 91 -33.60 26.40 12.75
CA PHE A 91 -34.51 25.26 12.70
C PHE A 91 -34.96 24.80 14.09
N ALA A 92 -34.12 24.91 15.11
CA ALA A 92 -34.46 24.55 16.49
C ALA A 92 -35.64 25.41 17.00
N LYS A 93 -35.67 26.69 16.63
CA LYS A 93 -36.75 27.62 17.00
C LYS A 93 -38.05 27.27 16.30
N ASP A 94 -38.00 26.99 15.01
CA ASP A 94 -39.19 26.71 14.20
C ASP A 94 -39.83 25.36 14.53
N LEU A 95 -39.03 24.35 14.87
CA LEU A 95 -39.51 22.99 15.15
C LEU A 95 -39.63 22.66 16.64
N ALA A 96 -39.33 23.61 17.54
CA ALA A 96 -39.27 23.40 18.99
C ALA A 96 -38.40 22.20 19.40
N LEU A 97 -37.29 21.98 18.69
CA LEU A 97 -36.33 20.91 18.95
C LEU A 97 -35.15 21.40 19.80
N PRO A 98 -34.49 20.51 20.55
CA PRO A 98 -33.20 20.84 21.16
C PRO A 98 -32.20 21.25 20.09
N VAL A 99 -31.51 22.38 20.31
CA VAL A 99 -30.52 22.95 19.38
C VAL A 99 -29.51 21.91 18.92
N ALA A 100 -28.98 21.09 19.84
CA ALA A 100 -28.03 20.05 19.51
C ALA A 100 -28.57 19.03 18.48
N VAL A 101 -29.85 18.67 18.58
CA VAL A 101 -30.50 17.73 17.64
C VAL A 101 -30.70 18.38 16.28
N ALA A 102 -31.18 19.63 16.25
CA ALA A 102 -31.37 20.39 15.02
C ALA A 102 -30.05 20.63 14.28
N THR A 103 -28.99 21.04 15.00
CA THR A 103 -27.65 21.20 14.44
C THR A 103 -27.09 19.89 13.90
N ALA A 104 -27.25 18.77 14.64
CA ALA A 104 -26.78 17.47 14.16
C ALA A 104 -27.52 17.04 12.89
N ALA A 105 -28.85 17.20 12.84
CA ALA A 105 -29.66 16.90 11.67
C ALA A 105 -29.24 17.78 10.47
N MET A 106 -29.00 19.07 10.68
CA MET A 106 -28.51 19.99 9.65
C MET A 106 -27.10 19.63 9.16
N ALA A 107 -26.20 19.23 10.06
CA ALA A 107 -24.87 18.77 9.67
C ALA A 107 -24.94 17.55 8.74
N ILE A 108 -25.79 16.58 9.08
CA ILE A 108 -26.02 15.39 8.24
C ILE A 108 -26.65 15.80 6.90
N ALA A 109 -27.67 16.66 6.91
CA ALA A 109 -28.34 17.11 5.70
C ALA A 109 -27.40 17.85 4.74
N LEU A 110 -26.59 18.79 5.26
CA LEU A 110 -25.60 19.54 4.49
C LEU A 110 -24.51 18.63 3.92
N PHE A 111 -24.00 17.70 4.73
CA PHE A 111 -23.02 16.71 4.28
C PHE A 111 -23.58 15.86 3.14
N LEU A 112 -24.78 15.30 3.31
CA LEU A 112 -25.43 14.46 2.29
C LEU A 112 -25.74 15.25 1.02
N ALA A 113 -26.22 16.48 1.14
CA ALA A 113 -26.50 17.34 0.00
C ALA A 113 -25.23 17.60 -0.83
N ALA A 114 -24.12 17.98 -0.18
CA ALA A 114 -22.84 18.22 -0.84
C ALA A 114 -22.27 16.94 -1.47
N GLU A 115 -22.34 15.82 -0.77
CA GLU A 115 -21.87 14.51 -1.25
C GLU A 115 -22.66 14.04 -2.48
N ILE A 116 -23.98 14.17 -2.45
CA ILE A 116 -24.86 13.82 -3.57
C ILE A 116 -24.59 14.76 -4.75
N ALA A 117 -24.49 16.07 -4.53
CA ALA A 117 -24.19 17.04 -5.57
C ALA A 117 -22.85 16.75 -6.24
N GLY A 118 -21.79 16.52 -5.47
CA GLY A 118 -20.47 16.15 -5.98
C GLY A 118 -20.52 14.89 -6.84
N LYS A 119 -21.14 13.81 -6.35
CA LYS A 119 -21.32 12.57 -7.13
C LYS A 119 -22.12 12.80 -8.42
N LEU A 120 -23.14 13.64 -8.38
CA LEU A 120 -23.99 13.91 -9.53
C LEU A 120 -23.24 14.69 -10.61
N VAL A 121 -22.52 15.74 -10.21
CA VAL A 121 -21.64 16.52 -11.10
C VAL A 121 -20.56 15.63 -11.70
N GLY A 122 -19.89 14.82 -10.88
CA GLY A 122 -18.87 13.87 -11.35
C GLY A 122 -19.43 12.86 -12.36
N ARG A 123 -20.65 12.35 -12.13
CA ARG A 123 -21.33 11.43 -13.05
C ARG A 123 -21.73 12.12 -14.34
N PHE A 124 -22.24 13.35 -14.27
CA PHE A 124 -22.61 14.14 -15.42
C PHE A 124 -21.40 14.42 -16.32
N LEU A 125 -20.30 14.88 -15.72
CA LEU A 125 -19.07 15.19 -16.45
C LEU A 125 -18.43 13.94 -17.05
N HIS A 126 -18.45 12.82 -16.32
CA HIS A 126 -18.04 11.52 -16.84
C HIS A 126 -18.86 11.11 -18.09
N LYS A 127 -20.19 11.27 -18.05
CA LYS A 127 -21.05 10.96 -19.21
C LYS A 127 -20.77 11.84 -20.43
N ARG A 128 -20.27 13.06 -20.25
CA ARG A 128 -19.88 13.97 -21.35
C ARG A 128 -18.55 13.58 -22.01
N MET A 129 -17.75 12.71 -21.38
CA MET A 129 -16.47 12.23 -21.91
C MET A 129 -16.69 11.04 -22.86
N THR A 130 -17.31 11.29 -24.02
CA THR A 130 -17.66 10.25 -25.00
C THR A 130 -16.59 10.04 -26.09
N GLY A 131 -15.69 11.01 -26.30
CA GLY A 131 -14.63 10.94 -27.30
C GLY A 131 -13.49 9.97 -26.92
N GLY A 132 -12.82 9.38 -27.90
CA GLY A 132 -11.76 8.37 -27.66
C GLY A 132 -10.64 8.87 -26.75
N PHE A 133 -10.08 10.05 -27.04
CA PHE A 133 -9.02 10.65 -26.22
C PHE A 133 -9.51 11.06 -24.82
N THR A 134 -10.70 11.69 -24.71
CA THR A 134 -11.26 12.11 -23.43
C THR A 134 -11.63 10.93 -22.54
N LYS A 135 -12.14 9.84 -23.12
CA LYS A 135 -12.38 8.56 -22.41
C LYS A 135 -11.08 7.89 -21.97
N ALA A 136 -10.01 7.98 -22.76
CA ALA A 136 -8.69 7.49 -22.36
C ALA A 136 -8.11 8.28 -21.18
N VAL A 137 -8.21 9.62 -21.21
CA VAL A 137 -7.82 10.49 -20.08
C VAL A 137 -8.64 10.17 -18.84
N GLU A 138 -9.95 9.93 -18.99
CA GLU A 138 -10.84 9.62 -17.88
C GLU A 138 -10.49 8.29 -17.20
N ARG A 139 -10.23 7.24 -17.99
CA ARG A 139 -9.79 5.93 -17.49
C ARG A 139 -8.35 5.98 -16.96
N GLY A 140 -7.45 6.69 -17.63
CA GLY A 140 -6.05 6.83 -17.24
C GLY A 140 -5.90 7.62 -15.94
N GLY A 141 -6.60 8.74 -15.80
CA GLY A 141 -6.66 9.47 -14.54
C GLY A 141 -7.34 8.66 -13.44
N GLY A 142 -8.40 7.92 -13.77
CA GLY A 142 -9.04 7.00 -12.85
C GLY A 142 -8.09 5.90 -12.35
N PHE A 143 -7.27 5.36 -13.25
CA PHE A 143 -6.20 4.40 -12.94
C PHE A 143 -5.17 5.02 -12.00
N LEU A 144 -4.65 6.21 -12.32
CA LEU A 144 -3.64 6.89 -11.49
C LEU A 144 -4.16 7.16 -10.07
N LEU A 145 -5.39 7.69 -9.93
CA LEU A 145 -6.00 7.89 -8.62
C LEU A 145 -6.25 6.56 -7.90
N GLY A 146 -6.67 5.52 -8.63
CA GLY A 146 -6.83 4.17 -8.12
C GLY A 146 -5.52 3.62 -7.57
N SER A 147 -4.43 3.68 -8.34
CA SER A 147 -3.10 3.26 -7.93
C SER A 147 -2.63 4.01 -6.68
N GLY A 148 -2.82 5.33 -6.63
CA GLY A 148 -2.47 6.12 -5.43
C GLY A 148 -3.22 5.67 -4.18
N LYS A 149 -4.53 5.37 -4.30
CA LYS A 149 -5.32 4.79 -3.21
C LYS A 149 -4.84 3.41 -2.80
N GLY A 150 -4.60 2.54 -3.78
CA GLY A 150 -4.09 1.20 -3.53
C GLY A 150 -2.75 1.22 -2.81
N LEU A 151 -1.85 2.12 -3.23
CA LEU A 151 -0.54 2.32 -2.61
C LEU A 151 -0.68 2.84 -1.17
N LEU A 152 -1.58 3.81 -0.94
CA LEU A 152 -1.87 4.31 0.39
C LEU A 152 -2.42 3.21 1.30
N VAL A 153 -3.34 2.38 0.81
CA VAL A 153 -3.87 1.22 1.56
C VAL A 153 -2.76 0.22 1.86
N ALA A 154 -1.95 -0.15 0.88
CA ALA A 154 -0.83 -1.06 1.07
C ALA A 154 0.17 -0.51 2.11
N TRP A 155 0.49 0.78 2.06
CA TRP A 155 1.37 1.44 3.01
C TRP A 155 0.80 1.47 4.43
N VAL A 156 -0.49 1.77 4.59
CA VAL A 156 -1.18 1.72 5.90
C VAL A 156 -1.16 0.30 6.46
N LEU A 157 -1.43 -0.72 5.65
CA LEU A 157 -1.39 -2.13 6.07
C LEU A 157 0.02 -2.55 6.48
N ALA A 158 1.03 -2.22 5.68
CA ALA A 158 2.43 -2.50 6.02
C ALA A 158 2.85 -1.80 7.32
N SER A 159 2.45 -0.53 7.50
CA SER A 159 2.70 0.24 8.72
C SER A 159 2.03 -0.37 9.94
N LEU A 160 0.78 -0.84 9.80
CA LEU A 160 0.03 -1.48 10.87
C LEU A 160 0.68 -2.81 11.29
N ILE A 161 1.07 -3.64 10.32
CA ILE A 161 1.76 -4.90 10.58
C ILE A 161 3.12 -4.65 11.24
N ALA A 162 3.87 -3.65 10.78
CA ALA A 162 5.14 -3.26 11.40
C ALA A 162 4.96 -2.86 12.88
N LEU A 163 3.86 -2.16 13.20
CA LEU A 163 3.55 -1.72 14.56
C LEU A 163 3.07 -2.88 15.46
N LEU A 164 2.34 -3.85 14.90
CA LEU A 164 1.79 -4.99 15.64
C LEU A 164 2.76 -6.15 15.81
N ARG A 165 3.84 -6.23 15.01
CA ARG A 165 4.83 -7.31 15.09
C ARG A 165 5.32 -7.69 16.50
N PRO A 166 5.70 -6.76 17.39
CA PRO A 166 6.12 -7.13 18.75
C PRO A 166 5.03 -7.81 19.60
N HIS A 167 3.74 -7.66 19.25
CA HIS A 167 2.62 -8.30 19.94
C HIS A 167 2.17 -9.61 19.26
N LEU A 168 2.53 -9.83 17.99
CA LEU A 168 2.13 -10.99 17.19
C LEU A 168 3.08 -12.19 17.32
N GLN A 169 4.25 -12.02 17.96
CA GLN A 169 5.22 -13.11 18.18
C GLN A 169 4.64 -14.31 18.95
N HIS A 170 3.57 -14.11 19.72
CA HIS A 170 2.86 -15.17 20.44
C HIS A 170 1.84 -15.94 19.59
N LEU A 171 1.53 -15.49 18.37
CA LEU A 171 0.54 -16.07 17.46
C LEU A 171 1.17 -16.64 16.17
N GLU A 172 2.47 -16.40 15.98
CA GLU A 172 3.25 -16.76 14.79
C GLU A 172 3.55 -18.26 14.71
N SER A 173 3.37 -19.01 15.80
CA SER A 173 3.60 -20.46 15.86
C SER A 173 2.52 -21.31 15.18
N ASP A 174 1.31 -20.79 14.93
CA ASP A 174 0.18 -21.62 14.45
C ASP A 174 -0.59 -21.09 13.23
N THR A 175 -0.23 -19.94 12.64
CA THR A 175 -1.08 -19.28 11.63
C THR A 175 -0.41 -19.13 10.26
N SER A 176 -1.23 -19.19 9.19
CA SER A 176 -0.94 -18.94 7.75
C SER A 176 -0.13 -17.68 7.38
N LEU A 177 0.30 -16.87 8.36
CA LEU A 177 1.13 -15.68 8.19
C LEU A 177 2.61 -16.01 7.92
N SER A 178 3.08 -17.21 8.28
CA SER A 178 4.41 -17.71 7.89
C SER A 178 4.57 -17.85 6.38
N LYS A 179 3.46 -18.07 5.65
CA LYS A 179 3.45 -18.11 4.17
C LYS A 179 3.63 -16.74 3.51
N LEU A 180 3.51 -15.65 4.26
CA LEU A 180 3.65 -14.28 3.77
C LEU A 180 5.08 -13.71 3.96
N ASP A 181 6.05 -14.55 4.35
CA ASP A 181 7.49 -14.27 4.53
C ASP A 181 7.81 -12.79 4.89
N LEU A 182 7.19 -12.34 5.98
CA LEU A 182 7.26 -10.96 6.47
C LEU A 182 8.69 -10.53 6.86
N ALA A 183 9.62 -11.47 7.00
CA ALA A 183 11.01 -11.21 7.35
C ALA A 183 11.78 -10.54 6.20
N HIS A 184 11.43 -10.84 4.94
CA HIS A 184 12.17 -10.39 3.75
C HIS A 184 11.41 -9.35 2.89
N SER A 185 10.28 -8.82 3.36
CA SER A 185 9.50 -7.81 2.62
C SER A 185 10.25 -6.47 2.46
N HIS A 186 10.43 -6.04 1.21
CA HIS A 186 10.97 -4.73 0.89
C HIS A 186 9.96 -3.60 1.15
N VAL A 187 8.66 -3.89 1.02
CA VAL A 187 7.59 -2.94 1.39
C VAL A 187 7.67 -2.60 2.87
N LEU A 188 8.01 -3.59 3.69
CA LEU A 188 8.07 -3.46 5.13
C LEU A 188 9.36 -2.81 5.63
N SER A 189 10.48 -3.01 4.91
CA SER A 189 11.73 -2.27 5.18
C SER A 189 11.58 -0.79 4.83
N VAL A 190 11.01 -0.48 3.66
CA VAL A 190 10.73 0.91 3.25
C VAL A 190 9.71 1.54 4.18
N ALA A 191 8.64 0.82 4.56
CA ALA A 191 7.69 1.32 5.54
C ALA A 191 8.38 1.67 6.86
N ARG A 192 9.30 0.85 7.38
CA ARG A 192 10.05 1.15 8.61
C ARG A 192 10.92 2.41 8.48
N GLU A 193 11.54 2.62 7.34
CA GLU A 193 12.42 3.77 7.09
C GLU A 193 11.63 5.09 6.97
N VAL A 194 10.42 5.06 6.38
CA VAL A 194 9.58 6.24 6.16
C VAL A 194 8.48 6.45 7.22
N ASN A 195 8.43 5.60 8.27
CA ASN A 195 7.36 5.67 9.26
C ASN A 195 7.56 6.79 10.27
N LEU A 196 6.83 7.90 10.09
CA LEU A 196 6.73 9.01 11.05
C LEU A 196 6.15 8.61 12.43
N ILE A 197 5.46 7.47 12.54
CA ILE A 197 4.86 7.03 13.81
C ILE A 197 5.93 6.59 14.82
N THR A 198 7.08 6.11 14.34
CA THR A 198 8.21 5.71 15.19
C THR A 198 8.99 6.91 15.73
N GLU A 199 9.14 7.97 14.93
CA GLU A 199 9.76 9.24 15.31
C GLU A 199 9.00 9.94 16.46
N LEU A 200 7.66 9.82 16.50
CA LEU A 200 6.84 10.35 17.59
C LEU A 200 7.01 9.61 18.93
N ARG A 201 7.74 8.48 18.94
CA ARG A 201 8.12 7.72 20.14
C ARG A 201 9.64 7.75 20.39
N GLY A 202 10.33 8.79 19.94
CA GLY A 202 11.65 9.11 20.50
C GLY A 202 11.51 9.50 21.98
N PRO A 203 12.38 9.04 22.89
CA PRO A 203 12.31 9.46 24.28
C PRO A 203 12.49 10.98 24.34
N ARG A 204 11.57 11.68 25.01
CA ARG A 204 11.82 13.05 25.46
C ARG A 204 13.11 13.00 26.27
N LYS A 205 14.20 13.51 25.68
CA LYS A 205 15.40 13.85 26.43
C LYS A 205 14.99 14.95 27.40
N THR A 206 14.76 14.57 28.65
CA THR A 206 14.81 15.47 29.81
C THR A 206 16.25 15.89 30.05
#